data_AF-A1XWY5-F1
#
_entry.id   AF-A1XWY5-F1
#
_cell.length_a   1.000
_cell.length_b   1.000
_cell.length_c   1.000
_cell.angle_alpha   90.00
_cell.angle_beta   90.00
_cell.angle_gamma   90.00
#
_symmetry.space_group_name_H-M   'P 1'
#
loop_
_entity.id
_entity.type
_entity.pdbx_description
1 polymer ?
#
loop_
_entity_poly.entity_id
_entity_poly.type
_entity_poly.pdbx_seq_one_letter_code
_entity_poly.pdbx_strand_id
1 'polypeptide(L)'
;AWFSLGHAYISANQFDKAIAAFDKVMELVGKHAELLGPKATAMYYKAGQQMTPQIQAIIDESLAMDPQDPSTLLLVGMNSFFLADYKKAITSWQTILDSDRTDVDRAALMNAIETANLRMQAETTGMPDDDVHKQAAVGKKSVSIAISISPELAAKASPEDTIFVFARATEGPKVPLAATKVSASALPVTVTLDDSTGMGGDAKLSQATSVEVIAVLSKHGNIKPQAGDIQGKINKVIVGETANLVLDTQVQ
;
A
#
# COMPACT_ATOMS: atom_id res chain seq x y z
N ALA A 1 33.23 -3.29 -12.99
CA ALA A 1 32.83 -2.12 -13.83
C ALA A 1 31.52 -2.39 -14.58
N TRP A 2 31.45 -3.41 -15.46
CA TRP A 2 30.23 -3.71 -16.22
C TRP A 2 29.03 -4.16 -15.36
N PHE A 3 29.25 -4.91 -14.27
CA PHE A 3 28.19 -5.32 -13.36
C PHE A 3 27.50 -4.13 -12.68
N SER A 4 28.28 -3.26 -12.01
CA SER A 4 27.77 -2.03 -11.40
C SER A 4 27.11 -1.09 -12.43
N LEU A 5 27.63 -1.06 -13.66
CA LEU A 5 27.04 -0.30 -14.75
C LEU A 5 25.67 -0.85 -15.17
N GLY A 6 25.49 -2.18 -15.18
CA GLY A 6 24.19 -2.82 -15.39
C GLY A 6 23.15 -2.37 -14.37
N HIS A 7 23.50 -2.38 -13.08
CA HIS A 7 22.62 -1.86 -12.03
C HIS A 7 22.32 -0.36 -12.18
N ALA A 8 23.32 0.45 -12.51
CA ALA A 8 23.11 1.88 -12.76
C ALA A 8 22.13 2.13 -13.92
N TYR A 9 22.20 1.32 -14.99
CA TYR A 9 21.25 1.39 -16.10
C TYR A 9 19.83 0.97 -15.70
N ILE A 10 19.66 -0.02 -14.81
CA ILE A 10 18.34 -0.35 -14.25
C ILE A 10 17.77 0.87 -13.51
N SER A 11 18.54 1.49 -12.61
CA SER A 11 18.10 2.67 -11.86
C SER A 11 17.78 3.87 -12.76
N ALA A 12 18.43 3.96 -13.92
CA ALA A 12 18.17 4.99 -14.93
C ALA A 12 17.05 4.63 -15.93
N ASN A 13 16.34 3.51 -15.73
CA ASN A 13 15.34 2.95 -16.66
C ASN A 13 15.86 2.68 -18.09
N GLN A 14 17.18 2.48 -18.24
CA GLN A 14 17.85 2.17 -19.52
C GLN A 14 18.02 0.66 -19.66
N PHE A 15 16.92 -0.08 -19.69
CA PHE A 15 16.91 -1.55 -19.57
C PHE A 15 17.69 -2.28 -20.67
N ASP A 16 17.64 -1.80 -21.93
CA ASP A 16 18.44 -2.38 -23.02
C ASP A 16 19.94 -2.33 -22.74
N LYS A 17 20.42 -1.20 -22.19
CA LYS A 17 21.83 -1.05 -21.84
C LYS A 17 22.20 -1.87 -20.60
N ALA A 18 21.28 -2.02 -19.65
CA ALA A 18 21.48 -2.90 -18.50
C ALA A 18 21.69 -4.34 -18.95
N ILE A 19 20.81 -4.85 -19.82
CA ILE A 19 20.90 -6.21 -20.37
C ILE A 19 22.24 -6.41 -21.08
N ALA A 20 22.62 -5.48 -21.98
CA ALA A 20 23.89 -5.56 -22.69
C ALA A 20 25.11 -5.51 -21.75
N ALA A 21 25.04 -4.75 -20.66
CA ALA A 21 26.09 -4.71 -19.66
C ALA A 21 26.24 -6.05 -18.93
N PHE A 22 25.14 -6.68 -18.51
CA PHE A 22 25.18 -8.01 -17.89
C PHE A 22 25.66 -9.09 -18.87
N ASP A 23 25.26 -9.02 -20.15
CA ASP A 23 25.78 -9.91 -21.20
C ASP A 23 27.30 -9.78 -21.34
N LYS A 24 27.81 -8.55 -21.32
CA LYS A 24 29.26 -8.33 -21.35
C LYS A 24 29.99 -8.85 -20.12
N VAL A 25 29.38 -8.79 -18.93
CA VAL A 25 29.96 -9.45 -17.76
C VAL A 25 30.02 -10.96 -17.98
N MET A 26 28.91 -11.57 -18.40
CA MET A 26 28.84 -13.02 -18.60
C MET A 26 29.75 -13.54 -19.72
N GLU A 27 30.01 -12.76 -20.77
CA GLU A 27 31.02 -13.09 -21.78
C GLU A 27 32.44 -13.16 -21.19
N LEU A 28 32.73 -12.32 -20.19
CA LEU A 28 34.07 -12.21 -19.61
C LEU A 28 34.32 -13.21 -18.48
N VAL A 29 33.33 -13.47 -17.64
CA VAL A 29 33.49 -14.28 -16.41
C VAL A 29 32.67 -15.56 -16.40
N GLY A 30 31.90 -15.82 -17.46
CA GLY A 30 30.94 -16.92 -17.53
C GLY A 30 29.58 -16.56 -16.93
N LYS A 31 28.62 -17.48 -17.10
CA LYS A 31 27.27 -17.33 -16.52
C LYS A 31 27.30 -17.72 -15.04
N HIS A 32 26.71 -16.86 -14.21
CA HIS A 32 26.50 -17.07 -12.77
C HIS A 32 25.12 -16.57 -12.39
N ALA A 33 24.50 -17.17 -11.37
CA ALA A 33 23.17 -16.79 -10.89
C ALA A 33 23.07 -15.30 -10.55
N GLU A 34 24.10 -14.75 -9.89
CA GLU A 34 24.21 -13.34 -9.51
C GLU A 34 24.14 -12.35 -10.70
N LEU A 35 24.38 -12.83 -11.93
CA LEU A 35 24.29 -12.04 -13.17
C LEU A 35 22.97 -12.26 -13.89
N LEU A 36 22.41 -13.46 -13.79
CA LEU A 36 21.16 -13.85 -14.46
C LEU A 36 19.95 -13.18 -13.79
N GLY A 37 19.90 -13.10 -12.46
CA GLY A 37 18.80 -12.45 -11.73
C GLY A 37 18.62 -10.96 -12.07
N PRO A 38 19.66 -10.12 -11.99
CA PRO A 38 19.60 -8.72 -12.39
C PRO A 38 19.28 -8.53 -13.89
N LYS A 39 19.80 -9.39 -14.77
CA LYS A 39 19.45 -9.39 -16.20
C LYS A 39 17.98 -9.70 -16.42
N ALA A 40 17.44 -10.73 -15.77
CA ALA A 40 16.02 -11.07 -15.83
C ALA A 40 15.15 -9.91 -15.33
N THR A 41 15.60 -9.22 -14.28
CA THR A 41 14.91 -8.02 -13.74
C THR A 41 14.87 -6.90 -14.78
N ALA A 42 15.99 -6.60 -15.44
CA ALA A 42 16.02 -5.61 -16.51
C ALA A 42 15.11 -5.98 -17.69
N MET A 43 15.09 -7.26 -18.09
CA MET A 43 14.18 -7.75 -19.13
C MET A 43 12.71 -7.65 -18.74
N TYR A 44 12.38 -7.94 -17.48
CA TYR A 44 11.04 -7.83 -16.94
C TYR A 44 10.52 -6.39 -16.99
N TYR A 45 11.32 -5.41 -16.55
CA TYR A 45 10.93 -4.00 -16.65
C TYR A 45 10.85 -3.52 -18.10
N LYS A 46 11.76 -3.96 -18.98
CA LYS A 46 11.67 -3.68 -20.43
C LYS A 46 10.38 -4.21 -21.03
N ALA A 47 9.92 -5.38 -20.59
CA ALA A 47 8.68 -6.01 -21.05
C ALA A 47 7.41 -5.40 -20.40
N GLY A 48 7.51 -4.27 -19.69
CA GLY A 48 6.36 -3.66 -19.02
C GLY A 48 5.86 -4.51 -17.85
N GLN A 49 6.77 -5.14 -17.11
CA GLN A 49 6.47 -6.01 -15.97
C GLN A 49 5.63 -7.24 -16.34
N GLN A 50 5.81 -7.73 -17.57
CA GLN A 50 5.21 -8.98 -18.03
C GLN A 50 6.23 -10.11 -17.96
N MET A 51 5.84 -11.23 -17.34
CA MET A 51 6.66 -12.44 -17.32
C MET A 51 6.57 -13.14 -18.68
N THR A 52 7.62 -13.04 -19.49
CA THR A 52 7.70 -13.71 -20.80
C THR A 52 8.42 -15.07 -20.68
N PRO A 53 8.24 -16.00 -21.64
CA PRO A 53 8.94 -17.28 -21.62
C PRO A 53 10.47 -17.16 -21.60
N GLN A 54 11.02 -16.10 -22.21
CA GLN A 54 12.46 -15.84 -22.19
C GLN A 54 12.96 -15.42 -20.81
N ILE A 55 12.19 -14.58 -20.11
CA ILE A 55 12.53 -14.16 -18.74
C ILE A 55 12.44 -15.36 -17.81
N GLN A 56 11.38 -16.16 -17.93
CA GLN A 56 11.20 -17.37 -17.13
C GLN A 56 12.36 -18.35 -17.33
N ALA A 57 12.81 -18.56 -18.56
CA ALA A 57 13.97 -19.43 -18.83
C ALA A 57 15.27 -18.93 -18.15
N ILE A 58 15.49 -17.62 -18.08
CA ILE A 58 16.65 -17.04 -17.37
C ILE A 58 16.51 -17.20 -15.86
N ILE A 59 15.30 -17.02 -15.32
CA ILE A 59 15.00 -17.26 -13.90
C ILE A 59 15.28 -18.73 -13.56
N ASP A 60 14.80 -19.65 -14.39
CA ASP A 60 14.99 -21.09 -14.18
C ASP A 60 16.47 -21.48 -14.27
N GLU A 61 17.21 -20.91 -15.25
CA GLU A 61 18.66 -21.11 -15.36
C GLU A 61 19.40 -20.58 -14.12
N SER A 62 19.00 -19.41 -13.60
CA SER A 62 19.59 -18.81 -12.40
C SER A 62 19.36 -19.67 -11.15
N LEU A 63 18.12 -20.07 -10.89
CA LEU A 63 17.75 -20.88 -9.72
C LEU A 63 18.28 -22.32 -9.80
N ALA A 64 18.55 -22.83 -10.99
CA ALA A 64 19.25 -24.11 -11.16
C ALA A 64 20.73 -24.03 -10.75
N MET A 65 21.36 -22.86 -10.88
CA MET A 65 22.75 -22.62 -10.47
C MET A 65 22.84 -22.28 -8.97
N ASP A 66 21.98 -21.38 -8.48
CA ASP A 66 21.86 -21.02 -7.07
C ASP A 66 20.37 -20.93 -6.68
N PRO A 67 19.83 -21.97 -6.01
CA PRO A 67 18.43 -21.98 -5.57
C PRO A 67 18.09 -20.88 -4.56
N GLN A 68 19.09 -20.26 -3.93
CA GLN A 68 18.95 -19.19 -2.95
C GLN A 68 19.42 -17.83 -3.49
N ASP A 69 19.57 -17.67 -4.81
CA ASP A 69 19.97 -16.39 -5.42
C ASP A 69 18.97 -15.28 -5.06
N PRO A 70 19.39 -14.26 -4.28
CA PRO A 70 18.43 -13.28 -3.78
C PRO A 70 17.82 -12.42 -4.86
N SER A 71 18.60 -12.04 -5.89
CA SER A 71 18.13 -11.17 -6.98
C SER A 71 17.01 -11.85 -7.77
N THR A 72 17.17 -13.14 -8.07
CA THR A 72 16.18 -13.92 -8.80
C THR A 72 14.95 -14.19 -7.94
N LEU A 73 15.13 -14.60 -6.69
CA LEU A 73 14.02 -14.85 -5.77
C LEU A 73 13.21 -13.59 -5.45
N LEU A 74 13.86 -12.41 -5.39
CA LEU A 74 13.18 -11.12 -5.26
C LEU A 74 12.25 -10.85 -6.45
N LEU A 75 12.73 -11.06 -7.68
CA LEU A 75 11.93 -10.90 -8.89
C LEU A 75 10.75 -11.89 -8.94
N VAL A 76 11.01 -13.16 -8.64
CA VAL A 76 9.96 -14.20 -8.59
C VAL A 76 8.91 -13.83 -7.56
N GLY A 77 9.34 -13.42 -6.36
CA GLY A 77 8.43 -13.04 -5.30
C GLY A 77 7.58 -11.82 -5.64
N MET A 78 8.21 -10.77 -6.18
CA MET A 78 7.53 -9.56 -6.65
C MET A 78 6.50 -9.86 -7.74
N ASN A 79 6.88 -10.60 -8.79
CA ASN A 79 5.96 -10.95 -9.86
C ASN A 79 4.79 -11.81 -9.35
N SER A 80 5.07 -12.78 -8.48
CA SER A 80 4.04 -13.64 -7.89
C SER A 80 3.06 -12.83 -7.04
N PHE A 81 3.56 -11.86 -6.26
CA PHE A 81 2.74 -10.94 -5.49
C PHE A 81 1.81 -10.09 -6.38
N PHE A 82 2.29 -9.57 -7.51
CA PHE A 82 1.47 -8.83 -8.45
C PHE A 82 0.39 -9.68 -9.14
N LEU A 83 0.66 -10.97 -9.31
CA LEU A 83 -0.30 -11.94 -9.85
C LEU A 83 -1.22 -12.54 -8.77
N ALA A 84 -1.20 -12.00 -7.55
CA ALA A 84 -1.92 -12.51 -6.39
C ALA A 84 -1.55 -13.96 -5.96
N ASP A 85 -0.46 -14.53 -6.50
CA ASP A 85 0.12 -15.78 -6.00
C ASP A 85 0.99 -15.46 -4.76
N TYR A 86 0.32 -15.09 -3.67
CA TYR A 86 0.97 -14.71 -2.42
C TYR A 86 1.74 -15.87 -1.81
N LYS A 87 1.26 -17.11 -1.98
CA LYS A 87 1.93 -18.30 -1.46
C LYS A 87 3.31 -18.47 -2.10
N LYS A 88 3.40 -18.32 -3.42
CA LYS A 88 4.67 -18.36 -4.12
C LYS A 88 5.55 -17.16 -3.76
N ALA A 89 4.96 -15.97 -3.63
CA ALA A 89 5.69 -14.78 -3.21
C ALA A 89 6.37 -14.95 -1.84
N ILE A 90 5.61 -15.39 -0.84
CA ILE A 90 6.10 -15.66 0.51
C ILE A 90 7.19 -16.72 0.47
N THR A 91 6.98 -17.81 -0.26
CA THR A 91 7.97 -18.89 -0.37
C THR A 91 9.30 -18.40 -0.93
N SER A 92 9.26 -17.57 -1.98
CA SER A 92 10.47 -17.00 -2.58
C SER A 92 11.23 -16.09 -1.62
N TRP A 93 10.54 -15.17 -0.94
CA TRP A 93 11.18 -14.27 0.03
C TRP A 93 11.67 -14.99 1.28
N GLN A 94 10.92 -15.97 1.76
CA GLN A 94 11.32 -16.81 2.89
C GLN A 94 12.58 -17.62 2.56
N THR A 95 12.70 -18.13 1.34
CA THR A 95 13.91 -18.84 0.89
C THR A 95 15.18 -17.97 1.00
N ILE A 96 15.05 -16.66 0.73
CA ILE A 96 16.14 -15.70 0.94
C ILE A 96 16.42 -15.52 2.43
N LEU A 97 15.38 -15.36 3.26
CA LEU A 97 15.51 -15.19 4.71
C LEU A 97 16.04 -16.42 5.43
N ASP A 98 15.87 -17.61 4.86
CA ASP A 98 16.40 -18.86 5.41
C ASP A 98 17.85 -19.12 4.96
N SER A 99 18.39 -18.28 4.07
CA SER A 99 19.78 -18.35 3.62
C SER A 99 20.73 -17.54 4.50
N ASP A 100 22.02 -17.85 4.39
CA ASP A 100 23.11 -17.11 5.04
C ASP A 100 23.48 -15.80 4.32
N ARG A 101 22.68 -15.38 3.33
CA ARG A 101 22.87 -14.13 2.59
C ARG A 101 22.64 -12.93 3.51
N THR A 102 23.61 -12.01 3.54
CA THR A 102 23.60 -10.79 4.38
C THR A 102 23.55 -9.51 3.57
N ASP A 103 23.63 -9.62 2.24
CA ASP A 103 23.59 -8.57 1.24
C ASP A 103 22.18 -8.08 0.91
N VAL A 104 21.17 -8.59 1.63
CA VAL A 104 19.75 -8.27 1.45
C VAL A 104 19.15 -7.52 2.63
N ASP A 105 18.21 -6.63 2.34
CA ASP A 105 17.38 -6.00 3.37
C ASP A 105 16.35 -7.01 3.91
N ARG A 106 16.74 -7.73 4.97
CA ARG A 106 15.88 -8.73 5.62
C ARG A 106 14.63 -8.11 6.24
N ALA A 107 14.69 -6.86 6.69
CA ALA A 107 13.53 -6.18 7.27
C ALA A 107 12.48 -5.88 6.20
N ALA A 108 12.91 -5.41 5.02
CA ALA A 108 12.02 -5.21 3.88
C ALA A 108 11.37 -6.53 3.42
N LEU A 109 12.13 -7.64 3.37
CA LEU A 109 11.60 -8.96 3.04
C LEU A 109 10.56 -9.45 4.05
N MET A 110 10.82 -9.28 5.35
CA MET A 110 9.85 -9.63 6.40
C MET A 110 8.55 -8.83 6.26
N ASN A 111 8.64 -7.53 5.98
CA ASN A 111 7.46 -6.68 5.77
C ASN A 111 6.68 -7.07 4.50
N ALA A 112 7.39 -7.45 3.43
CA ALA A 112 6.77 -7.95 2.21
C ALA A 112 6.01 -9.26 2.45
N ILE A 113 6.61 -10.20 3.19
CA ILE A 113 5.97 -11.46 3.61
C ILE A 113 4.73 -11.21 4.46
N GLU A 114 4.81 -10.31 5.45
CA GLU A 114 3.67 -9.91 6.26
C GLU A 114 2.53 -9.37 5.40
N THR A 115 2.84 -8.47 4.47
CA THR A 115 1.87 -7.90 3.53
C THR A 115 1.22 -8.97 2.66
N ALA A 116 2.01 -9.91 2.13
CA ALA A 116 1.48 -11.02 1.33
C ALA A 116 0.60 -11.96 2.16
N ASN A 117 0.95 -12.24 3.42
CA ASN A 117 0.12 -13.03 4.32
C ASN A 117 -1.24 -12.37 4.59
N LEU A 118 -1.26 -11.04 4.77
CA LEU A 118 -2.51 -10.29 4.96
C LEU A 118 -3.41 -10.38 3.73
N ARG A 119 -2.84 -10.24 2.53
CA ARG A 119 -3.61 -10.35 1.27
C ARG A 119 -4.10 -11.77 1.01
N MET A 120 -3.28 -12.78 1.27
CA MET A 120 -3.65 -14.19 1.16
C MET A 120 -4.81 -14.54 2.11
N GLN A 121 -4.77 -14.04 3.35
CA GLN A 121 -5.87 -14.23 4.30
C GLN A 121 -7.16 -13.59 3.79
N ALA A 122 -7.09 -12.38 3.23
CA ALA A 122 -8.22 -11.69 2.63
C ALA A 122 -8.84 -12.41 1.41
N GLU A 123 -8.05 -13.18 0.65
CA GLU A 123 -8.55 -13.99 -0.47
C GLU A 123 -9.12 -15.34 -0.02
N THR A 124 -8.50 -16.00 0.96
CA THR A 124 -8.98 -17.29 1.49
C THR A 124 -10.28 -17.18 2.30
N THR A 125 -10.58 -16.00 2.82
CA THR A 125 -11.88 -15.74 3.46
C THR A 125 -13.01 -15.54 2.46
N GLY A 126 -12.75 -15.58 1.14
CA GLY A 126 -13.74 -15.73 0.07
C GLY A 126 -15.06 -15.05 0.35
N MET A 127 -15.10 -13.72 0.21
CA MET A 127 -16.31 -12.88 0.23
C MET A 127 -17.46 -13.47 1.06
N PRO A 128 -17.44 -13.34 2.40
CA PRO A 128 -18.68 -13.23 3.13
C PRO A 128 -19.21 -11.86 2.76
N ASP A 129 -20.41 -11.86 2.19
CA ASP A 129 -21.39 -10.82 2.40
C ASP A 129 -21.12 -10.10 3.74
N ASP A 130 -20.80 -8.82 3.66
CA ASP A 130 -21.08 -7.82 4.69
C ASP A 130 -20.74 -8.12 6.18
N ASP A 131 -19.60 -8.77 6.53
CA ASP A 131 -19.29 -8.97 7.97
C ASP A 131 -17.81 -9.14 8.42
N VAL A 132 -16.79 -8.83 7.58
CA VAL A 132 -15.36 -9.03 7.95
C VAL A 132 -14.47 -7.79 7.86
N HIS A 133 -15.04 -6.60 8.09
CA HIS A 133 -14.31 -5.48 8.68
C HIS A 133 -13.95 -5.74 10.17
N LYS A 134 -13.46 -6.93 10.53
CA LYS A 134 -13.01 -7.26 11.89
C LYS A 134 -11.92 -8.31 11.86
N GLN A 135 -10.68 -7.88 11.64
CA GLN A 135 -9.45 -8.31 12.35
C GLN A 135 -8.20 -8.09 11.48
N ALA A 136 -7.85 -6.82 11.29
CA ALA A 136 -6.46 -6.38 11.21
C ALA A 136 -6.21 -5.48 12.41
N ALA A 137 -5.90 -6.06 13.57
CA ALA A 137 -5.60 -5.28 14.77
C ALA A 137 -4.70 -6.05 15.73
N VAL A 138 -3.40 -6.14 15.41
CA VAL A 138 -2.37 -6.00 16.44
C VAL A 138 -1.22 -5.17 15.86
N GLY A 139 -1.24 -3.85 16.07
CA GLY A 139 0.00 -3.07 16.06
C GLY A 139 -0.08 -1.57 15.76
N LYS A 140 -1.10 -1.07 15.04
CA LYS A 140 -1.31 0.38 14.87
C LYS A 140 -2.78 0.76 15.06
N LYS A 141 -3.04 1.47 16.16
CA LYS A 141 -4.34 2.03 16.52
C LYS A 141 -4.75 3.09 15.48
N SER A 142 -5.52 2.66 14.48
CA SER A 142 -6.07 3.49 13.40
C SER A 142 -7.59 3.43 13.42
N VAL A 143 -8.26 4.43 12.87
CA VAL A 143 -9.73 4.53 12.79
C VAL A 143 -10.13 4.49 11.33
N SER A 144 -10.96 3.54 10.95
CA SER A 144 -11.50 3.51 9.58
C SER A 144 -12.89 4.11 9.56
N ILE A 145 -13.14 5.05 8.66
CA ILE A 145 -14.44 5.72 8.53
C ILE A 145 -14.96 5.52 7.12
N ALA A 146 -16.08 4.81 7.00
CA ALA A 146 -16.81 4.72 5.75
C ALA A 146 -17.71 5.94 5.61
N ILE A 147 -17.45 6.77 4.60
CA ILE A 147 -18.17 8.01 4.38
C ILE A 147 -19.16 7.80 3.25
N SER A 148 -20.42 8.09 3.56
CA SER A 148 -21.53 8.01 2.63
C SER A 148 -22.32 9.31 2.70
N ILE A 149 -22.99 9.67 1.61
CA ILE A 149 -23.91 10.80 1.57
C ILE A 149 -25.35 10.31 1.61
N SER A 150 -26.20 11.01 2.36
CA SER A 150 -27.64 10.72 2.36
C SER A 150 -28.23 10.95 0.95
N PRO A 151 -29.11 10.07 0.45
CA PRO A 151 -29.69 10.19 -0.90
C PRO A 151 -30.38 11.54 -1.15
N GLU A 152 -30.97 12.12 -0.11
CA GLU A 152 -31.65 13.43 -0.18
C GLU A 152 -30.68 14.60 -0.40
N LEU A 153 -29.46 14.50 0.13
CA LEU A 153 -28.43 15.53 -0.01
C LEU A 153 -27.41 15.21 -1.11
N ALA A 154 -27.37 13.97 -1.59
CA ALA A 154 -26.54 13.56 -2.74
C ALA A 154 -26.85 14.39 -3.99
N ALA A 155 -28.13 14.71 -4.22
CA ALA A 155 -28.54 15.59 -5.31
C ALA A 155 -28.03 17.04 -5.19
N LYS A 156 -27.61 17.46 -3.98
CA LYS A 156 -27.05 18.78 -3.71
C LYS A 156 -25.52 18.79 -3.69
N ALA A 157 -24.88 17.64 -3.78
CA ALA A 157 -23.43 17.51 -3.81
C ALA A 157 -22.93 17.41 -5.26
N SER A 158 -21.85 18.11 -5.55
CA SER A 158 -21.16 18.07 -6.84
C SER A 158 -19.96 17.13 -6.76
N PRO A 159 -19.60 16.45 -7.85
CA PRO A 159 -18.40 15.61 -7.90
C PRO A 159 -17.10 16.40 -7.64
N GLU A 160 -17.08 17.71 -7.92
CA GLU A 160 -15.94 18.61 -7.65
C GLU A 160 -15.83 19.06 -6.18
N ASP A 161 -16.84 18.76 -5.35
CA ASP A 161 -16.83 19.16 -3.93
C ASP A 161 -15.75 18.40 -3.15
N THR A 162 -15.24 19.01 -2.08
CA THR A 162 -14.20 18.42 -1.24
C THR A 162 -14.76 18.08 0.14
N ILE A 163 -14.55 16.85 0.57
CA ILE A 163 -14.91 16.34 1.90
C ILE A 163 -13.69 16.45 2.81
N PHE A 164 -13.81 17.27 3.84
CA PHE A 164 -12.84 17.37 4.92
C PHE A 164 -13.29 16.51 6.08
N VAL A 165 -12.45 15.57 6.50
CA VAL A 165 -12.71 14.60 7.56
C VAL A 165 -11.76 14.88 8.70
N PHE A 166 -12.31 15.06 9.90
CA PHE A 166 -11.57 15.38 11.11
C PHE A 166 -11.88 14.34 12.18
N ALA A 167 -10.85 13.87 12.87
CA ALA A 167 -11.00 13.13 14.12
C ALA A 167 -10.47 13.97 15.27
N ARG A 168 -11.28 14.20 16.30
CA ARG A 168 -10.93 14.90 17.54
C ARG A 168 -11.11 13.98 18.73
N ALA A 169 -10.30 14.10 19.77
CA ALA A 169 -10.53 13.33 21.00
C ALA A 169 -11.88 13.73 21.62
N THR A 170 -12.62 12.75 22.17
CA THR A 170 -13.84 13.05 22.94
C THR A 170 -13.53 13.67 24.30
N GLU A 171 -12.32 13.43 24.81
CA GLU A 171 -11.81 13.94 26.09
C GLU A 171 -10.50 14.72 25.86
N GLY A 172 -10.37 15.89 26.50
CA GLY A 172 -9.19 16.75 26.35
C GLY A 172 -9.39 17.94 25.40
N PRO A 173 -8.30 18.55 24.90
CA PRO A 173 -8.38 19.75 24.07
C PRO A 173 -9.16 19.51 22.78
N LYS A 174 -10.09 20.42 22.43
CA LYS A 174 -10.94 20.33 21.22
C LYS A 174 -10.19 20.67 19.93
N VAL A 175 -8.99 20.12 19.77
CA VAL A 175 -8.19 20.23 18.54
C VAL A 175 -8.30 18.92 17.76
N PRO A 176 -8.38 18.98 16.41
CA PRO A 176 -8.39 17.77 15.59
C PRO A 176 -7.03 17.06 15.69
N LEU A 177 -7.06 15.79 16.04
CA LEU A 177 -5.89 14.90 16.12
C LEU A 177 -5.44 14.43 14.74
N ALA A 178 -6.38 14.20 13.84
CA ALA A 178 -6.13 13.80 12.47
C ALA A 178 -7.10 14.50 11.52
N ALA A 179 -6.62 14.88 10.34
CA ALA A 179 -7.42 15.53 9.32
C ALA A 179 -7.04 15.01 7.95
N THR A 180 -8.03 14.73 7.11
CA THR A 180 -7.81 14.29 5.73
C THR A 180 -8.86 14.89 4.81
N LYS A 181 -8.50 15.01 3.52
CA LYS A 181 -9.37 15.55 2.48
C LYS A 181 -9.62 14.47 1.43
N VAL A 182 -10.87 14.37 1.00
CA VAL A 182 -11.31 13.38 0.02
C VAL A 182 -12.25 14.06 -0.96
N SER A 183 -12.20 13.70 -2.25
CA SER A 183 -13.10 14.27 -3.25
C SER A 183 -14.49 13.66 -3.13
N ALA A 184 -15.55 14.46 -3.31
CA ALA A 184 -16.93 13.97 -3.27
C ALA A 184 -17.24 12.95 -4.39
N SER A 185 -16.55 13.05 -5.53
CA SER A 185 -16.58 12.04 -6.60
C SER A 185 -16.19 10.63 -6.15
N ALA A 186 -15.42 10.49 -5.06
CA ALA A 186 -14.97 9.19 -4.57
C ALA A 186 -16.04 8.47 -3.73
N LEU A 187 -17.16 9.13 -3.41
CA LEU A 187 -18.21 8.54 -2.59
C LEU A 187 -18.91 7.35 -3.29
N PRO A 188 -19.25 6.28 -2.55
CA PRO A 188 -18.92 6.01 -1.15
C PRO A 188 -17.43 5.62 -0.98
N VAL A 189 -16.75 6.20 0.02
CA VAL A 189 -15.31 6.01 0.23
C VAL A 189 -14.99 5.67 1.69
N THR A 190 -14.09 4.72 1.89
CA THR A 190 -13.56 4.40 3.22
C THR A 190 -12.21 5.08 3.42
N VAL A 191 -12.11 5.82 4.52
CA VAL A 191 -10.96 6.63 4.87
C VAL A 191 -10.36 6.13 6.16
N THR A 192 -9.08 5.77 6.14
CA THR A 192 -8.35 5.37 7.35
C THR A 192 -7.61 6.57 7.92
N LEU A 193 -7.93 6.95 9.14
CA LEU A 193 -7.22 7.94 9.94
C LEU A 193 -6.23 7.22 10.87
N ASP A 194 -4.98 7.62 10.80
CA ASP A 194 -3.90 7.11 11.65
C ASP A 194 -3.01 8.27 12.16
N ASP A 195 -1.97 7.94 12.92
CA ASP A 195 -1.01 8.94 13.42
C ASP A 195 -0.23 9.66 12.30
N SER A 196 -0.17 9.07 11.09
CA SER A 196 0.47 9.66 9.91
C SER A 196 -0.37 10.78 9.29
N THR A 197 -1.70 10.75 9.51
CA THR A 197 -2.64 11.82 9.16
C THR A 197 -2.78 12.92 10.23
N GLY A 198 -1.95 12.88 11.27
CA GLY A 198 -1.93 13.89 12.32
C GLY A 198 -1.28 15.20 11.86
N MET A 199 -1.80 16.34 12.32
CA MET A 199 -1.26 17.67 11.99
C MET A 199 0.05 18.01 12.75
N GLY A 200 0.82 17.00 13.16
CA GLY A 200 2.14 17.17 13.81
C GLY A 200 2.13 17.67 15.26
N GLY A 201 0.99 17.64 15.95
CA GLY A 201 0.91 18.00 17.38
C GLY A 201 1.33 16.87 18.33
N ASP A 202 1.57 17.18 19.60
CA ASP A 202 1.92 16.21 20.66
C ASP A 202 0.83 15.16 20.93
N ALA A 203 -0.43 15.45 20.57
CA ALA A 203 -1.56 14.55 20.77
C ALA A 203 -1.76 13.66 19.55
N LYS A 204 -1.68 12.33 19.75
CA LYS A 204 -1.81 11.32 18.69
C LYS A 204 -3.17 10.63 18.71
N LEU A 205 -3.65 10.24 17.53
CA LEU A 205 -4.89 9.46 17.40
C LEU A 205 -4.78 8.13 18.15
N SER A 206 -3.61 7.48 18.09
CA SER A 206 -3.30 6.23 18.79
C SER A 206 -3.31 6.34 20.32
N GLN A 207 -3.21 7.54 20.87
CA GLN A 207 -3.25 7.77 22.32
C GLN A 207 -4.68 7.96 22.84
N ALA A 208 -5.63 8.32 21.97
CA ALA A 208 -7.02 8.46 22.34
C ALA A 208 -7.71 7.09 22.45
N THR A 209 -8.58 6.92 23.45
CA THR A 209 -9.44 5.74 23.58
C THR A 209 -10.65 5.82 22.67
N SER A 210 -11.22 7.03 22.56
CA SER A 210 -12.31 7.35 21.65
C SER A 210 -12.15 8.72 21.03
N VAL A 211 -12.60 8.83 19.79
CA VAL A 211 -12.57 10.06 19.00
C VAL A 211 -13.95 10.38 18.47
N GLU A 212 -14.27 11.67 18.42
CA GLU A 212 -15.38 12.17 17.63
C GLU A 212 -14.89 12.40 16.20
N VAL A 213 -15.62 11.88 15.22
CA VAL A 213 -15.33 12.08 13.80
C VAL A 213 -16.35 13.03 13.20
N ILE A 214 -15.88 14.02 12.46
CA ILE A 214 -16.70 15.00 11.76
C ILE A 214 -16.25 15.02 10.31
N ALA A 215 -17.17 14.85 9.35
CA ALA A 215 -16.90 15.11 7.95
C ALA A 215 -17.76 16.28 7.47
N VAL A 216 -17.16 17.14 6.66
CA VAL A 216 -17.81 18.29 6.05
C VAL A 216 -17.49 18.28 4.56
N LEU A 217 -18.51 18.13 3.73
CA LEU A 217 -18.46 18.35 2.30
C LEU A 217 -18.60 19.85 2.05
N SER A 218 -17.49 20.47 1.65
CA SER A 218 -17.42 21.88 1.30
C SER A 218 -17.49 22.08 -0.22
N LYS A 219 -18.36 22.98 -0.64
CA LYS A 219 -18.53 23.38 -2.05
C LYS A 219 -17.49 24.38 -2.53
N HIS A 220 -16.89 25.11 -1.60
CA HIS A 220 -15.95 26.20 -1.90
C HIS A 220 -14.50 25.84 -1.54
N GLY A 221 -14.24 24.59 -1.15
CA GLY A 221 -12.91 24.12 -0.75
C GLY A 221 -12.40 24.71 0.56
N ASN A 222 -13.28 25.30 1.37
CA ASN A 222 -12.92 25.91 2.63
C ASN A 222 -12.96 24.89 3.78
N ILE A 223 -11.93 24.95 4.65
CA ILE A 223 -11.77 24.04 5.80
C ILE A 223 -12.87 24.29 6.87
N LYS A 224 -13.43 25.50 6.91
CA LYS A 224 -14.51 25.85 7.84
C LYS A 224 -15.87 25.59 7.18
N PRO A 225 -16.79 24.86 7.86
CA PRO A 225 -18.14 24.66 7.35
C PRO A 225 -18.83 26.01 7.14
N GLN A 226 -19.41 26.19 5.95
CA GLN A 226 -20.20 27.37 5.59
C GLN A 226 -21.66 27.00 5.39
N ALA A 227 -22.55 27.99 5.49
CA ALA A 227 -23.96 27.81 5.17
C ALA A 227 -24.12 27.26 3.75
N GLY A 228 -24.75 26.08 3.63
CA GLY A 228 -24.90 25.36 2.37
C GLY A 228 -24.02 24.11 2.21
N ASP A 229 -22.99 23.94 3.05
CA ASP A 229 -22.17 22.73 3.12
C ASP A 229 -22.95 21.57 3.75
N ILE A 230 -22.53 20.34 3.50
CA ILE A 230 -23.15 19.14 4.07
C ILE A 230 -22.17 18.55 5.09
N GLN A 231 -22.61 18.32 6.32
CA GLN A 231 -21.83 17.71 7.37
C GLN A 231 -22.44 16.41 7.86
N GLY A 232 -21.58 15.56 8.41
CA GLY A 232 -21.92 14.37 9.17
C GLY A 232 -21.00 14.29 10.38
N LYS A 233 -21.51 13.79 11.51
CA LYS A 233 -20.70 13.63 12.73
C LYS A 233 -21.03 12.34 13.47
N ILE A 234 -20.01 11.74 14.08
CA ILE A 234 -20.14 10.62 15.01
C ILE A 234 -19.47 11.02 16.31
N ASN A 235 -20.26 11.14 17.37
CA ASN A 235 -19.81 11.64 18.68
C ASN A 235 -18.79 10.72 19.37
N LYS A 236 -18.77 9.42 19.05
CA LYS A 236 -17.88 8.45 19.68
C LYS A 236 -17.55 7.31 18.73
N VAL A 237 -16.28 7.21 18.36
CA VAL A 237 -15.67 6.10 17.63
C VAL A 237 -14.50 5.59 18.45
N ILE A 238 -14.44 4.28 18.69
CA ILE A 238 -13.33 3.67 19.42
C ILE A 238 -12.12 3.56 18.49
N VAL A 239 -10.94 3.93 18.98
CA VAL A 239 -9.72 3.87 18.18
C VAL A 239 -9.34 2.40 17.93
N GLY A 240 -9.24 2.01 16.65
CA GLY A 240 -9.10 0.60 16.23
C GLY A 240 -10.36 0.02 15.59
N GLU A 241 -11.49 0.73 15.62
CA GLU A 241 -12.75 0.28 15.03
C GLU A 241 -13.08 1.00 13.70
N THR A 242 -14.02 0.41 12.97
CA THR A 242 -14.61 1.00 11.78
C THR A 242 -15.92 1.69 12.15
N ALA A 243 -16.14 2.90 11.65
CA ALA A 243 -17.37 3.65 11.87
C ALA A 243 -17.98 4.13 10.55
N ASN A 244 -19.31 4.11 10.45
CA ASN A 244 -20.03 4.58 9.28
C ASN A 244 -20.52 6.00 9.51
N LEU A 245 -20.05 6.94 8.70
CA LEU A 245 -20.36 8.36 8.77
C LEU A 245 -21.23 8.74 7.58
N VAL A 246 -22.46 9.15 7.87
CA VAL A 246 -23.40 9.62 6.85
C VAL A 246 -23.44 11.15 6.87
N LEU A 247 -23.24 11.76 5.71
CA LEU A 247 -23.43 13.18 5.47
C LEU A 247 -24.95 13.44 5.28
N ASP A 248 -25.61 13.79 6.37
CA ASP A 248 -27.08 13.92 6.48
C ASP A 248 -27.55 15.30 6.93
N THR A 249 -26.63 16.17 7.34
CA THR A 249 -26.97 17.47 7.93
C THR A 249 -26.48 18.59 7.02
N GLN A 250 -27.37 19.42 6.49
CA GLN A 250 -26.97 20.65 5.80
C GLN A 250 -26.63 21.74 6.83
N VAL A 251 -25.43 22.32 6.73
CA VAL A 251 -25.01 23.46 7.54
C VAL A 251 -25.86 24.67 7.14
N GLN A 252 -26.54 25.27 8.11
CA GLN A 252 -27.37 26.48 7.93
C GLN A 252 -26.62 27.73 8.38
#